data_AF-A0A0D7A8L9-F1
#
_entry.id   AF-A0A0D7A8L9-F1
#
_cell.length_a   1.000
_cell.length_b   1.000
_cell.length_c   1.000
_cell.angle_alpha   90.00
_cell.angle_beta   90.00
_cell.angle_gamma   90.00
#
_symmetry.space_group_name_H-M   'P 1'
#
loop_
_entity.id
_entity.type
_entity.pdbx_description
1 polymer ?
#
loop_
_entity_poly.entity_id
_entity_poly.type
_entity_poly.pdbx_seq_one_letter_code
_entity_poly.pdbx_strand_id
1 'polypeptide(L)'
;LYTALPNDARDDLLQRELGDASGADDGHWYDDDDNDVLLSGLGQAAPGTEGELFSGAGAEGTFFDLAHSVLRRKRYGDLRTRRNRILQQVISWQLQLPELKRAYLHWKACKKKPDSMDSDADVPMSHYDITLYSFEGIRQEAFAVIPGCSGINEVLVSHGAIGATPDSPQVAFTIDFLETYRQLHRVCPRLSLEAVSKALLHLHQRPRKSYLARQLSGAYDAYLSILRSVECDIQAALHRSDIQMQAEHICAPCMYKLENEVPLCPSMLACMDGNNSLKLIDDAFKPGQRRHDSRELRTHRFLEPEEVDRFKDDVANAQAARKAKGRKKGVSRVPDLDTPNDDIPWLNINEVDDGLKEDVNKCVDRWRNAGPEARKKMVELFAISGIFITLCRHGHVLVMCDMIRSGEL
;
A
#
# COMPACT_ATOMS: atom_id res chain seq x y z
N LEU A 1 -18.85 28.65 -18.81
CA LEU A 1 -18.86 29.98 -19.46
C LEU A 1 -17.41 30.48 -19.61
N TYR A 2 -16.62 29.84 -20.48
CA TYR A 2 -15.30 30.31 -20.88
C TYR A 2 -15.06 29.89 -22.34
N THR A 3 -15.75 30.58 -23.23
CA THR A 3 -15.43 30.62 -24.65
C THR A 3 -15.46 32.09 -25.04
N ALA A 4 -14.39 32.53 -25.71
CA ALA A 4 -14.05 33.89 -26.14
C ALA A 4 -13.23 34.74 -25.15
N LEU A 5 -11.92 34.44 -25.07
CA LEU A 5 -10.91 35.49 -24.93
C LEU A 5 -10.13 35.57 -26.25
N PRO A 6 -9.82 36.78 -26.77
CA PRO A 6 -9.01 36.97 -27.98
C PRO A 6 -7.59 36.41 -27.81
N ASN A 7 -6.99 35.95 -28.92
CA ASN A 7 -5.68 35.27 -28.95
C ASN A 7 -4.56 36.07 -28.28
N ASP A 8 -4.62 37.40 -28.41
CA ASP A 8 -3.62 38.34 -27.92
C ASP A 8 -3.53 38.31 -26.37
N ALA A 9 -4.67 38.13 -25.69
CA ALA A 9 -4.73 37.98 -24.24
C ALA A 9 -4.29 36.58 -23.77
N ARG A 10 -4.24 35.60 -24.68
CA ARG A 10 -3.76 34.24 -24.43
C ARG A 10 -2.23 34.17 -24.54
N ASP A 11 -1.67 34.90 -25.49
CA ASP A 11 -0.23 34.97 -25.72
C ASP A 11 0.51 35.77 -24.64
N ASP A 12 -0.11 36.85 -24.11
CA ASP A 12 0.40 37.57 -22.94
C ASP A 12 0.41 36.71 -21.66
N LEU A 13 -0.55 35.78 -21.52
CA LEU A 13 -0.63 34.86 -20.38
C LEU A 13 0.43 33.76 -20.48
N LEU A 14 0.67 33.26 -21.70
CA LEU A 14 1.72 32.28 -22.00
C LEU A 14 3.13 32.88 -21.87
N GLN A 15 3.35 34.13 -22.27
CA GLN A 15 4.64 34.81 -22.06
C GLN A 15 4.93 35.07 -20.58
N ARG A 16 3.89 35.25 -19.76
CA ARG A 16 4.02 35.40 -18.30
C ARG A 16 4.29 34.06 -17.60
N GLU A 17 3.78 32.94 -18.12
CA GLU A 17 4.09 31.58 -17.65
C GLU A 17 5.47 31.08 -18.11
N LEU A 18 5.98 31.55 -19.25
CA LEU A 18 7.30 31.19 -19.79
C LEU A 18 8.44 32.09 -19.30
N GLY A 19 8.14 33.32 -18.86
CA GLY A 19 9.14 34.29 -18.38
C GLY A 19 9.83 33.88 -17.08
N ASP A 20 9.12 33.17 -16.19
CA ASP A 20 9.65 32.71 -14.89
C ASP A 20 10.47 31.40 -14.98
N ALA A 21 10.59 30.82 -16.19
CA ALA A 21 11.32 29.56 -16.44
C ALA A 21 12.76 29.77 -16.96
N SER A 22 13.34 30.95 -16.75
CA SER A 22 14.74 31.23 -17.12
C SER A 22 15.61 31.41 -15.88
N GLY A 23 15.97 30.30 -15.23
CA GLY A 23 17.06 30.31 -14.24
C GLY A 23 16.95 29.37 -13.05
N ALA A 24 16.62 28.10 -13.26
CA ALA A 24 17.01 27.05 -12.31
C ALA A 24 17.09 25.75 -13.08
N ASP A 25 18.19 25.00 -12.91
CA ASP A 25 18.34 23.62 -13.35
C ASP A 25 17.32 22.77 -12.57
N ASP A 26 16.11 22.74 -13.10
CA ASP A 26 14.96 22.02 -12.61
C ASP A 26 15.15 20.54 -12.97
N GLY A 27 15.70 19.80 -11.99
CA GLY A 27 15.90 18.35 -11.99
C GLY A 27 14.61 17.53 -12.12
N HIS A 28 13.90 17.73 -13.23
CA HIS A 28 12.67 17.07 -13.61
C HIS A 28 12.95 15.64 -14.05
N TRP A 29 12.69 14.69 -13.15
CA TRP A 29 12.68 13.26 -13.45
C TRP A 29 11.37 12.89 -14.16
N TYR A 30 11.40 12.82 -15.49
CA TYR A 30 10.32 12.25 -16.30
C TYR A 30 10.38 10.70 -16.26
N ASP A 31 9.27 10.04 -15.95
CA ASP A 31 9.10 8.61 -16.22
C ASP A 31 8.72 8.44 -17.70
N ASP A 32 9.61 7.86 -18.52
CA ASP A 32 9.30 7.50 -19.92
C ASP A 32 8.34 6.28 -20.00
N ASP A 33 8.14 5.52 -18.92
CA ASP A 33 7.25 4.34 -18.89
C ASP A 33 5.75 4.68 -19.03
N ASP A 34 5.31 5.88 -18.64
CA ASP A 34 3.90 6.28 -18.83
C ASP A 34 3.60 6.59 -20.32
N ASN A 35 4.64 6.87 -21.13
CA ASN A 35 4.53 6.97 -22.59
C ASN A 35 4.62 5.61 -23.28
N ASP A 36 5.34 4.63 -22.73
CA ASP A 36 5.40 3.28 -23.30
C ASP A 36 4.06 2.53 -23.16
N VAL A 37 3.19 2.93 -22.23
CA VAL A 37 1.79 2.43 -22.17
C VAL A 37 0.93 3.03 -23.29
N LEU A 38 1.19 4.26 -23.71
CA LEU A 38 0.54 4.87 -24.89
C LEU A 38 1.10 4.30 -26.21
N LEU A 39 2.34 3.79 -26.20
CA LEU A 39 3.00 3.16 -27.35
C LEU A 39 2.83 1.63 -27.43
N SER A 40 2.20 1.00 -26.46
CA SER A 40 1.99 -0.47 -26.41
C SER A 40 0.55 -0.83 -26.76
N GLY A 41 0.33 -1.50 -27.90
CA GLY A 41 -0.81 -2.38 -28.27
C GLY A 41 -2.26 -1.89 -28.16
N LEU A 42 -2.58 -0.96 -27.27
CA LEU A 42 -3.87 -0.33 -27.01
C LEU A 42 -4.01 1.03 -27.70
N GLY A 43 -2.92 1.57 -28.26
CA GLY A 43 -2.92 2.72 -29.17
C GLY A 43 -3.13 2.35 -30.63
N GLN A 44 -3.11 1.06 -30.98
CA GLN A 44 -3.50 0.61 -32.32
C GLN A 44 -5.02 0.59 -32.41
N ALA A 45 -5.56 1.41 -33.31
CA ALA A 45 -6.96 1.37 -33.67
C ALA A 45 -7.33 -0.07 -34.10
N ALA A 46 -8.51 -0.54 -33.70
CA ALA A 46 -8.93 -1.91 -33.96
C ALA A 46 -8.90 -2.22 -35.48
N PRO A 47 -8.54 -3.44 -35.91
CA PRO A 47 -8.55 -3.79 -37.33
C PRO A 47 -9.93 -3.50 -37.94
N GLY A 48 -10.00 -2.62 -38.94
CA GLY A 48 -11.25 -2.14 -39.54
C GLY A 48 -11.67 -0.69 -39.22
N THR A 49 -10.99 0.03 -38.31
CA THR A 49 -11.23 1.48 -38.08
C THR A 49 -10.26 2.38 -38.85
N GLU A 50 -9.43 1.79 -39.71
CA GLU A 50 -8.44 2.46 -40.55
C GLU A 50 -9.04 3.46 -41.57
N GLY A 51 -10.36 3.43 -41.78
CA GLY A 51 -11.10 4.43 -42.56
C GLY A 51 -11.42 5.75 -41.83
N GLU A 52 -11.35 5.81 -40.49
CA GLU A 52 -11.63 7.04 -39.73
C GLU A 52 -10.51 8.09 -39.87
N LEU A 53 -9.29 7.66 -40.21
CA LEU A 53 -8.14 8.54 -40.42
C LEU A 53 -8.09 9.18 -41.82
N PHE A 54 -8.95 8.77 -42.76
CA PHE A 54 -8.94 9.25 -44.15
C PHE A 54 -10.13 10.15 -44.53
N SER A 55 -11.01 10.52 -43.60
CA SER A 55 -12.02 11.56 -43.85
C SER A 55 -11.46 12.96 -43.63
N GLY A 56 -10.95 13.56 -44.70
CA GLY A 56 -11.10 14.99 -45.06
C GLY A 56 -10.60 16.13 -44.15
N ALA A 57 -10.22 15.90 -42.89
CA ALA A 57 -9.78 16.98 -41.99
C ALA A 57 -8.75 16.55 -40.92
N GLY A 58 -8.06 15.42 -41.10
CA GLY A 58 -7.11 14.87 -40.14
C GLY A 58 -5.66 15.32 -40.36
N ALA A 59 -5.29 16.50 -39.83
CA ALA A 59 -3.87 16.91 -39.67
C ALA A 59 -3.47 17.10 -38.18
N GLU A 60 -4.35 16.71 -37.28
CA GLU A 60 -4.22 16.97 -35.83
C GLU A 60 -3.22 16.02 -35.16
N GLY A 61 -3.14 14.76 -35.64
CA GLY A 61 -2.17 13.77 -35.17
C GLY A 61 -0.74 14.05 -35.62
N THR A 62 -0.56 14.51 -36.86
CA THR A 62 0.76 14.90 -37.39
C THR A 62 1.29 16.17 -36.73
N PHE A 63 0.41 17.11 -36.35
CA PHE A 63 0.80 18.28 -35.57
C PHE A 63 1.18 17.90 -34.13
N PHE A 64 0.47 16.95 -33.51
CA PHE A 64 0.80 16.44 -32.17
C PHE A 64 2.18 15.77 -32.13
N ASP A 65 2.49 14.91 -33.12
CA ASP A 65 3.79 14.25 -33.23
C ASP A 65 4.93 15.22 -33.58
N LEU A 66 4.66 16.20 -34.46
CA LEU A 66 5.64 17.23 -34.81
C LEU A 66 5.91 18.18 -33.63
N ALA A 67 4.88 18.62 -32.91
CA ALA A 67 5.03 19.44 -31.71
C ALA A 67 5.78 18.69 -30.59
N HIS A 68 5.49 17.40 -30.39
CA HIS A 68 6.21 16.59 -29.41
C HIS A 68 7.66 16.29 -29.81
N SER A 69 7.96 16.15 -31.11
CA SER A 69 9.34 15.93 -31.59
C SER A 69 10.20 17.18 -31.53
N VAL A 70 9.62 18.37 -31.79
CA VAL A 70 10.33 19.66 -31.71
C VAL A 70 10.58 20.09 -30.25
N LEU A 71 9.71 19.69 -29.31
CA LEU A 71 9.86 19.98 -27.87
C LEU A 71 10.73 18.97 -27.10
N ARG A 72 11.32 17.95 -27.75
CA ARG A 72 12.27 17.05 -27.09
C ARG A 72 13.58 17.77 -26.79
N ARG A 73 13.65 18.46 -25.65
CA ARG A 73 14.93 18.73 -24.96
C ARG A 73 15.69 17.40 -24.88
N LYS A 74 17.02 17.41 -25.14
CA LYS A 74 17.89 16.24 -24.92
C LYS A 74 17.75 15.81 -23.47
N ARG A 75 16.86 14.86 -23.20
CA ARG A 75 16.71 14.25 -21.89
C ARG A 75 17.89 13.31 -21.73
N TYR A 76 18.71 13.57 -20.71
CA TYR A 76 19.69 12.60 -20.28
C TYR A 76 18.91 11.36 -19.80
N GLY A 77 19.00 10.26 -20.55
CA GLY A 77 18.28 9.04 -20.20
C GLY A 77 18.86 8.47 -18.91
N ASP A 78 18.08 8.46 -17.84
CA ASP A 78 18.45 7.74 -16.62
C ASP A 78 18.50 6.24 -16.93
N LEU A 79 19.71 5.69 -16.99
CA LEU A 79 19.93 4.25 -17.25
C LEU A 79 19.47 3.37 -16.06
N ARG A 80 19.12 3.98 -14.91
CA ARG A 80 18.62 3.24 -13.76
C ARG A 80 17.21 2.75 -14.02
N THR A 81 17.06 1.43 -13.97
CA THR A 81 15.73 0.81 -13.98
C THR A 81 14.89 1.32 -12.80
N ARG A 82 13.56 1.32 -12.95
CA ARG A 82 12.64 1.66 -11.85
C ARG A 82 12.91 0.83 -10.58
N ARG A 83 13.32 -0.43 -10.73
CA ARG A 83 13.73 -1.29 -9.62
C ARG A 83 14.91 -0.68 -8.86
N ASN A 84 15.96 -0.26 -9.58
CA ASN A 84 17.13 0.36 -8.97
C ASN A 84 16.75 1.65 -8.23
N ARG A 85 15.88 2.48 -8.82
CA ARG A 85 15.40 3.72 -8.20
C ARG A 85 14.67 3.47 -6.89
N ILE A 86 13.72 2.53 -6.87
CA ILE A 86 12.94 2.19 -5.67
C ILE A 86 13.85 1.57 -4.59
N LEU A 87 14.72 0.64 -4.96
CA LEU A 87 15.62 -0.03 -4.01
C LEU A 87 16.56 0.98 -3.34
N GLN A 88 17.16 1.87 -4.12
CA GLN A 88 18.02 2.94 -3.59
C GLN A 88 17.24 3.86 -2.64
N GLN A 89 16.02 4.25 -3.02
CA GLN A 89 15.18 5.06 -2.14
C GLN A 89 14.87 4.36 -0.81
N VAL A 90 14.57 3.05 -0.83
CA VAL A 90 14.34 2.26 0.38
C VAL A 90 15.60 2.20 1.26
N ILE A 91 16.77 1.93 0.65
CA ILE A 91 18.05 1.88 1.36
C ILE A 91 18.37 3.24 1.99
N SER A 92 18.27 4.34 1.23
CA SER A 92 18.55 5.69 1.74
C SER A 92 17.64 6.07 2.91
N TRP A 93 16.34 5.74 2.85
CA TRP A 93 15.44 5.95 3.99
C TRP A 93 15.79 5.10 5.21
N GLN A 94 16.18 3.83 5.00
CA GLN A 94 16.58 2.95 6.10
C GLN A 94 17.83 3.45 6.81
N LEU A 95 18.81 3.98 6.07
CA LEU A 95 20.05 4.52 6.65
C LEU A 95 19.81 5.74 7.54
N GLN A 96 18.84 6.59 7.19
CA GLN A 96 18.50 7.80 7.95
C GLN A 96 17.49 7.55 9.10
N LEU A 97 16.87 6.36 9.15
CA LEU A 97 15.76 6.08 10.06
C LEU A 97 16.07 6.32 11.56
N PRO A 98 17.25 5.97 12.10
CA PRO A 98 17.59 6.23 13.50
C PRO A 98 17.56 7.73 13.86
N GLU A 99 18.14 8.57 13.01
CA GLU A 99 18.19 10.02 13.14
C GLU A 99 16.79 10.62 13.04
N LEU A 100 16.01 10.19 12.03
CA LEU A 100 14.64 10.65 11.83
C LEU A 100 13.74 10.29 13.02
N LYS A 101 13.90 9.09 13.60
CA LYS A 101 13.19 8.69 14.82
C LYS A 101 13.49 9.62 15.99
N ARG A 102 14.76 9.91 16.24
CA ARG A 102 15.20 10.81 17.32
C ARG A 102 14.64 12.22 17.13
N ALA A 103 14.78 12.77 15.93
CA ALA A 103 14.21 14.07 15.58
C ALA A 103 12.68 14.10 15.75
N TYR A 104 11.98 13.04 15.33
CA TYR A 104 10.52 12.92 15.47
C TYR A 104 10.08 12.93 16.93
N LEU A 105 10.75 12.16 17.79
CA LEU A 105 10.43 12.12 19.22
C LEU A 105 10.67 13.47 19.90
N HIS A 106 11.78 14.14 19.56
CA HIS A 106 12.08 15.47 20.07
C HIS A 106 11.04 16.51 19.62
N TRP A 107 10.72 16.53 18.32
CA TRP A 107 9.67 17.38 17.78
C TRP A 107 8.32 17.12 18.44
N LYS A 108 7.95 15.84 18.63
CA LYS A 108 6.68 15.47 19.25
C LYS A 108 6.57 15.89 20.70
N ALA A 109 7.67 15.87 21.44
CA ALA A 109 7.73 16.33 22.84
C ALA A 109 7.62 17.86 22.95
N CYS A 110 8.27 18.60 22.06
CA CYS A 110 8.34 20.06 22.15
C CYS A 110 7.17 20.75 21.43
N LYS A 111 6.72 20.21 20.29
CA LYS A 111 5.78 20.81 19.31
C LYS A 111 6.12 22.24 18.87
N LYS A 112 7.30 22.72 19.22
CA LYS A 112 7.84 24.00 18.80
C LYS A 112 8.80 23.74 17.66
N LYS A 113 8.80 24.63 16.67
CA LYS A 113 9.94 24.71 15.75
C LYS A 113 11.18 24.96 16.61
N PRO A 114 12.32 24.34 16.30
CA PRO A 114 13.56 24.70 16.99
C PRO A 114 13.71 26.21 16.87
N ASP A 115 13.98 26.87 18.00
CA ASP A 115 14.20 28.31 18.00
C ASP A 115 15.24 28.59 16.91
N SER A 116 14.91 29.46 15.94
CA SER A 116 15.96 30.13 15.20
C SER A 116 16.80 30.76 16.28
N MET A 117 18.02 30.25 16.51
CA MET A 117 18.88 30.87 17.50
C MET A 117 18.89 32.35 17.17
N ASP A 118 18.50 33.18 18.13
CA ASP A 118 18.76 34.62 18.08
C ASP A 118 20.29 34.74 18.09
N SER A 119 20.90 34.51 16.94
CA SER A 119 22.33 34.67 16.72
C SER A 119 22.52 36.05 16.12
N ASP A 120 23.35 36.84 16.79
CA ASP A 120 23.91 38.08 16.29
C ASP A 120 24.13 38.05 14.77
N ALA A 121 23.74 39.16 14.13
CA ALA A 121 23.33 39.28 12.74
C ALA A 121 24.38 39.03 11.62
N ASP A 122 25.49 38.33 11.88
CA ASP A 122 26.65 38.34 10.95
C ASP A 122 27.20 36.96 10.51
N VAL A 123 26.51 35.84 10.74
CA VAL A 123 26.91 34.54 10.15
C VAL A 123 25.85 34.03 9.17
N PRO A 124 26.16 33.88 7.86
CA PRO A 124 25.26 33.28 6.90
C PRO A 124 24.97 31.83 7.29
N MET A 125 23.81 31.58 7.88
CA MET A 125 23.35 30.24 8.20
C MET A 125 22.85 29.59 6.92
N SER A 126 23.46 28.47 6.53
CA SER A 126 22.99 27.68 5.39
C SER A 126 21.56 27.24 5.66
N HIS A 127 20.71 27.33 4.63
CA HIS A 127 19.31 26.94 4.69
C HIS A 127 18.94 26.08 3.48
N TYR A 128 17.87 25.30 3.63
CA TYR A 128 17.26 24.55 2.55
C TYR A 128 15.90 25.15 2.21
N ASP A 129 15.72 25.55 0.97
CA ASP A 129 14.42 26.00 0.47
C ASP A 129 13.58 24.82 0.02
N ILE A 130 12.44 24.62 0.68
CA ILE A 130 11.57 23.47 0.45
C ILE A 130 10.14 23.94 0.25
N THR A 131 9.48 23.35 -0.76
CA THR A 131 8.05 23.54 -0.96
C THR A 131 7.29 22.71 0.08
N LEU A 132 6.73 23.37 1.08
CA LEU A 132 6.01 22.72 2.17
C LEU A 132 4.51 22.62 1.86
N TYR A 133 3.98 21.42 2.00
CA TYR A 133 2.56 21.11 1.87
C TYR A 133 1.94 20.85 3.26
N SER A 134 0.88 21.58 3.57
CA SER A 134 0.15 21.50 4.84
C SER A 134 -1.32 21.86 4.65
N PHE A 135 -2.16 21.57 5.64
CA PHE A 135 -3.54 22.08 5.65
C PHE A 135 -3.61 23.60 5.81
N GLU A 136 -2.58 24.24 6.39
CA GLU A 136 -2.51 25.69 6.56
C GLU A 136 -2.18 26.43 5.25
N GLY A 137 -1.52 25.76 4.31
CA GLY A 137 -1.07 26.37 3.07
C GLY A 137 -0.02 25.56 2.33
N ILE A 138 0.21 25.95 1.08
CA ILE A 138 1.35 25.53 0.25
C ILE A 138 2.27 26.73 0.06
N ARG A 139 3.48 26.65 0.63
CA ARG A 139 4.44 27.77 0.69
C ARG A 139 5.88 27.28 0.46
N GLN A 140 6.76 28.17 0.02
CA GLN A 140 8.20 27.96 0.15
C GLN A 140 8.61 28.31 1.57
N GLU A 141 9.38 27.45 2.21
CA GLU A 141 9.88 27.65 3.56
C GLU A 141 11.37 27.32 3.60
N ALA A 142 12.15 28.21 4.20
CA ALA A 142 13.58 28.04 4.41
C ALA A 142 13.82 27.34 5.74
N PHE A 143 14.50 26.19 5.69
CA PHE A 143 14.84 25.41 6.88
C PHE A 143 16.31 25.63 7.23
N ALA A 144 16.57 26.28 8.37
CA ALA A 144 17.91 26.51 8.86
C ALA A 144 18.63 25.20 9.17
N VAL A 145 19.89 25.08 8.75
CA VAL A 145 20.72 23.91 9.07
C VAL A 145 21.00 23.90 10.57
N ILE A 146 20.65 22.78 11.21
CA ILE A 146 20.90 22.56 12.64
C ILE A 146 22.28 21.89 12.78
N PRO A 147 23.22 22.47 13.54
CA PRO A 147 24.52 21.84 13.80
C PRO A 147 24.36 20.46 14.43
N GLY A 148 25.02 19.45 13.87
CA GLY A 148 24.95 18.07 14.34
C GLY A 148 23.87 17.19 13.70
N CYS A 149 23.02 17.75 12.82
CA CYS A 149 22.15 16.93 11.97
C CYS A 149 22.94 16.32 10.80
N SER A 150 22.69 15.04 10.52
CA SER A 150 23.39 14.25 9.49
C SER A 150 22.83 14.50 8.09
N GLY A 151 21.61 15.02 7.95
CA GLY A 151 20.99 15.26 6.65
C GLY A 151 19.76 16.15 6.69
N ILE A 152 19.34 16.59 5.51
CA ILE A 152 18.21 17.50 5.30
C ILE A 152 16.89 16.98 5.89
N ASN A 153 16.61 15.67 5.78
CA ASN A 153 15.38 15.12 6.34
C ASN A 153 15.36 15.12 7.88
N GLU A 154 16.52 15.02 8.55
CA GLU A 154 16.59 15.18 10.02
C GLU A 154 16.24 16.61 10.44
N VAL A 155 16.73 17.60 9.69
CA VAL A 155 16.39 19.01 9.88
C VAL A 155 14.89 19.23 9.65
N LEU A 156 14.34 18.70 8.55
CA LEU A 156 12.90 18.81 8.25
C LEU A 156 12.04 18.21 9.37
N VAL A 157 12.38 17.01 9.85
CA VAL A 157 11.62 16.34 10.92
C VAL A 157 11.68 17.14 12.21
N SER A 158 12.84 17.72 12.52
CA SER A 158 13.00 18.59 13.70
C SER A 158 12.08 19.82 13.64
N HIS A 159 11.75 20.30 12.43
CA HIS A 159 10.80 21.39 12.18
C HIS A 159 9.35 20.92 11.96
N GLY A 160 9.06 19.62 12.06
CA GLY A 160 7.72 19.07 11.90
C GLY A 160 7.31 18.76 10.46
N ALA A 161 8.28 18.51 9.56
CA ALA A 161 8.03 18.15 8.18
C ALA A 161 8.83 16.90 7.75
N ILE A 162 8.35 16.19 6.73
CA ILE A 162 9.06 15.04 6.14
C ILE A 162 9.17 15.26 4.64
N GLY A 163 10.40 15.13 4.10
CA GLY A 163 10.66 15.25 2.68
C GLY A 163 10.03 14.11 1.86
N ALA A 164 9.69 14.40 0.60
CA ALA A 164 9.17 13.41 -0.33
C ALA A 164 10.22 12.39 -0.79
N THR A 165 11.52 12.73 -0.68
CA THR A 165 12.66 11.92 -1.09
C THR A 165 13.76 11.96 -0.02
N PRO A 166 14.59 10.89 0.10
CA PRO A 166 15.56 10.76 1.18
C PRO A 166 16.80 11.64 1.01
N ASP A 167 17.31 11.81 -0.21
CA ASP A 167 18.63 12.41 -0.42
C ASP A 167 18.56 13.91 -0.75
N SER A 168 17.58 14.31 -1.56
CA SER A 168 17.42 15.68 -2.08
C SER A 168 15.93 16.05 -2.21
N PRO A 169 15.22 16.23 -1.09
CA PRO A 169 13.83 16.68 -1.12
C PRO A 169 13.77 18.11 -1.63
N GLN A 170 12.87 18.36 -2.59
CA GLN A 170 12.42 19.71 -2.98
C GLN A 170 11.02 20.01 -2.42
N VAL A 171 10.35 18.96 -1.98
CA VAL A 171 8.97 18.97 -1.50
C VAL A 171 8.95 18.24 -0.16
N ALA A 172 8.24 18.81 0.81
CA ALA A 172 7.98 18.19 2.11
C ALA A 172 6.52 18.33 2.51
N PHE A 173 6.08 17.45 3.41
CA PHE A 173 4.75 17.46 3.99
C PHE A 173 4.85 17.59 5.50
N THR A 174 3.99 18.42 6.09
CA THR A 174 3.92 18.53 7.55
C THR A 174 3.52 17.22 8.20
N ILE A 175 4.11 16.91 9.36
CA ILE A 175 3.80 15.69 10.10
C ILE A 175 2.34 15.69 10.55
N ASP A 176 1.79 16.85 10.92
CA ASP A 176 0.36 16.97 11.28
C ASP A 176 -0.57 16.62 10.11
N PHE A 177 -0.21 17.00 8.89
CA PHE A 177 -0.95 16.57 7.69
C PHE A 177 -0.88 15.05 7.51
N LEU A 178 0.31 14.44 7.64
CA LEU A 178 0.51 13.00 7.50
C LEU A 178 -0.21 12.21 8.61
N GLU A 179 -0.22 12.72 9.84
CA GLU A 179 -0.95 12.14 10.96
C GLU A 179 -2.46 12.21 10.74
N THR A 180 -2.97 13.37 10.33
CA THR A 180 -4.39 13.56 10.02
C THR A 180 -4.82 12.62 8.89
N TYR A 181 -4.05 12.54 7.81
CA TYR A 181 -4.33 11.60 6.73
C TYR A 181 -4.35 10.15 7.23
N ARG A 182 -3.40 9.76 8.09
CA ARG A 182 -3.38 8.41 8.69
C ARG A 182 -4.67 8.10 9.45
N GLN A 183 -5.21 9.05 10.22
CA GLN A 183 -6.46 8.84 10.96
C GLN A 183 -7.68 8.81 10.04
N LEU A 184 -7.75 9.70 9.04
CA LEU A 184 -8.81 9.69 8.03
C LEU A 184 -8.84 8.38 7.24
N HIS A 185 -7.67 7.88 6.83
CA HIS A 185 -7.55 6.63 6.09
C HIS A 185 -7.95 5.41 6.92
N ARG A 186 -7.76 5.43 8.25
CA ARG A 186 -8.24 4.35 9.14
C ARG A 186 -9.75 4.23 9.16
N VAL A 187 -10.46 5.36 9.09
CA VAL A 187 -11.94 5.41 9.07
C VAL A 187 -12.49 5.20 7.66
N CYS A 188 -11.81 5.76 6.65
CA CYS A 188 -12.18 5.67 5.24
C CYS A 188 -11.01 5.16 4.39
N PRO A 189 -10.81 3.83 4.29
CA PRO A 189 -9.75 3.24 3.48
C PRO A 189 -9.86 3.54 1.98
N ARG A 190 -11.00 4.05 1.52
CA ARG A 190 -11.21 4.48 0.13
C ARG A 190 -10.55 5.83 -0.19
N LEU A 191 -10.14 6.59 0.83
CA LEU A 191 -9.45 7.88 0.65
C LEU A 191 -7.98 7.65 0.25
N SER A 192 -7.75 7.42 -1.04
CA SER A 192 -6.41 7.17 -1.57
C SER A 192 -5.47 8.38 -1.43
N LEU A 193 -4.16 8.12 -1.55
CA LEU A 193 -3.12 9.17 -1.62
C LEU A 193 -3.39 10.16 -2.77
N GLU A 194 -3.95 9.68 -3.88
CA GLU A 194 -4.35 10.51 -5.02
C GLU A 194 -5.58 11.37 -4.71
N ALA A 195 -6.54 10.85 -3.94
CA ALA A 195 -7.71 11.61 -3.53
C ALA A 195 -7.34 12.71 -2.54
N VAL A 196 -6.52 12.41 -1.54
CA VAL A 196 -6.09 13.41 -0.55
C VAL A 196 -5.13 14.45 -1.16
N SER A 197 -4.27 14.07 -2.11
CA SER A 197 -3.39 15.03 -2.80
C SER A 197 -4.19 16.04 -3.62
N LYS A 198 -5.25 15.59 -4.32
CA LYS A 198 -6.20 16.47 -5.01
C LYS A 198 -6.97 17.35 -4.04
N ALA A 199 -7.47 16.78 -2.96
CA ALA A 199 -8.19 17.54 -1.93
C ALA A 199 -7.30 18.66 -1.39
N LEU A 200 -6.03 18.37 -1.09
CA LEU A 200 -5.05 19.35 -0.64
C LEU A 200 -4.83 20.48 -1.65
N LEU A 201 -4.67 20.15 -2.94
CA LEU A 201 -4.51 21.14 -4.01
C LEU A 201 -5.78 21.99 -4.19
N HIS A 202 -6.97 21.38 -4.15
CA HIS A 202 -8.24 22.10 -4.26
C HIS A 202 -8.48 23.04 -3.07
N LEU A 203 -8.17 22.62 -1.84
CA LEU A 203 -8.28 23.45 -0.64
C LEU A 203 -7.47 24.75 -0.77
N HIS A 204 -6.31 24.67 -1.44
CA HIS A 204 -5.39 25.79 -1.63
C HIS A 204 -5.48 26.43 -3.02
N GLN A 205 -6.51 26.09 -3.80
CA GLN A 205 -6.74 26.62 -5.16
C GLN A 205 -5.51 26.48 -6.08
N ARG A 206 -4.77 25.38 -5.97
CA ARG A 206 -3.61 25.08 -6.81
C ARG A 206 -3.97 24.14 -7.96
N PRO A 207 -3.32 24.29 -9.13
CA PRO A 207 -3.53 23.38 -10.25
C PRO A 207 -3.12 21.94 -9.90
N ARG A 208 -3.76 20.97 -10.55
CA ARG A 208 -3.47 19.55 -10.33
C ARG A 208 -2.02 19.24 -10.72
N LYS A 209 -1.30 18.56 -9.83
CA LYS A 209 0.03 17.99 -10.09
C LYS A 209 -0.05 16.47 -10.11
N SER A 210 0.21 15.85 -11.26
CA SER A 210 0.12 14.39 -11.44
C SER A 210 1.11 13.60 -10.57
N TYR A 211 2.25 14.19 -10.24
CA TYR A 211 3.32 13.57 -9.46
C TYR A 211 3.17 13.74 -7.94
N LEU A 212 2.25 14.59 -7.46
CA LEU A 212 2.15 14.93 -6.04
C LEU A 212 1.78 13.72 -5.18
N ALA A 213 0.90 12.83 -5.66
CA ALA A 213 0.53 11.64 -4.91
C ALA A 213 1.72 10.69 -4.71
N ARG A 214 2.65 10.64 -5.68
CA ARG A 214 3.89 9.84 -5.57
C ARG A 214 4.86 10.46 -4.56
N GLN A 215 5.01 11.78 -4.58
CA GLN A 215 5.79 12.53 -3.59
C GLN A 215 5.22 12.35 -2.19
N LEU A 216 3.90 12.43 -2.06
CA LEU A 216 3.20 12.18 -0.80
C LEU A 216 3.39 10.74 -0.33
N SER A 217 3.31 9.75 -1.23
CA SER A 217 3.59 8.35 -0.88
C SER A 217 4.99 8.19 -0.26
N GLY A 218 6.01 8.83 -0.85
CA GLY A 218 7.38 8.78 -0.33
C GLY A 218 7.50 9.32 1.09
N ALA A 219 6.92 10.50 1.36
CA ALA A 219 6.90 11.09 2.70
C ALA A 219 6.07 10.27 3.69
N TYR A 220 4.94 9.71 3.24
CA TYR A 220 4.05 8.91 4.07
C TYR A 220 4.68 7.56 4.45
N ASP A 221 5.39 6.91 3.53
CA ASP A 221 6.13 5.68 3.82
C ASP A 221 7.25 5.92 4.83
N ALA A 222 7.98 7.04 4.71
CA ALA A 222 8.99 7.46 5.68
C ALA A 222 8.36 7.71 7.07
N TYR A 223 7.24 8.43 7.12
CA TYR A 223 6.47 8.65 8.35
C TYR A 223 6.01 7.35 9.01
N LEU A 224 5.44 6.42 8.24
CA LEU A 224 5.03 5.11 8.75
C LEU A 224 6.22 4.26 9.23
N SER A 225 7.39 4.44 8.63
CA SER A 225 8.62 3.75 9.04
C SER A 225 9.15 4.28 10.38
N ILE A 226 9.12 5.61 10.59
CA ILE A 226 9.42 6.24 11.87
C ILE A 226 8.51 5.69 12.97
N LEU A 227 7.20 5.68 12.72
CA LEU A 227 6.21 5.18 13.69
C LEU A 227 6.41 3.71 14.03
N ARG A 228 6.72 2.86 13.03
CA ARG A 228 7.03 1.46 13.25
C ARG A 228 8.28 1.29 14.12
N SER A 229 9.31 2.10 13.88
CA SER A 229 10.52 2.06 14.71
C SER A 229 10.25 2.49 16.15
N VAL A 230 9.42 3.52 16.36
CA VAL A 230 8.96 3.93 17.71
C VAL A 230 8.15 2.83 18.38
N GLU A 231 7.24 2.17 17.65
CA GLU A 231 6.47 1.04 18.18
C GLU A 231 7.40 -0.11 18.61
N CYS A 232 8.44 -0.42 17.84
CA CYS A 232 9.45 -1.41 18.24
C CYS A 232 10.13 -1.04 19.56
N ASP A 233 10.51 0.23 19.75
CA ASP A 233 11.11 0.69 21.01
C ASP A 233 10.12 0.56 22.18
N ILE A 234 8.84 0.88 21.96
CA ILE A 234 7.78 0.73 22.97
C ILE A 234 7.59 -0.74 23.34
N GLN A 235 7.50 -1.64 22.35
CA GLN A 235 7.37 -3.07 22.61
C GLN A 235 8.59 -3.63 23.35
N ALA A 236 9.80 -3.18 23.00
CA ALA A 236 11.02 -3.55 23.71
C ALA A 236 11.01 -3.06 25.18
N ALA A 237 10.61 -1.81 25.41
CA ALA A 237 10.50 -1.23 26.75
C ALA A 237 9.42 -1.92 27.61
N LEU A 238 8.37 -2.44 27.00
CA LEU A 238 7.32 -3.23 27.67
C LEU A 238 7.66 -4.71 27.81
N HIS A 239 8.87 -5.15 27.43
CA HIS A 239 9.29 -6.56 27.40
C HIS A 239 8.39 -7.45 26.52
N ARG A 240 7.88 -6.89 25.42
CA ARG A 240 6.99 -7.53 24.43
C ARG A 240 7.63 -7.59 23.04
N SER A 241 8.96 -7.62 22.96
CA SER A 241 9.68 -7.75 21.69
C SER A 241 9.58 -9.16 21.10
N ASP A 242 9.32 -10.17 21.94
CA ASP A 242 9.18 -11.56 21.52
C ASP A 242 7.84 -11.81 20.79
N ILE A 243 7.91 -12.58 19.70
CA ILE A 243 6.77 -12.88 18.83
C ILE A 243 5.72 -13.69 19.58
N GLN A 244 6.14 -14.68 20.38
CA GLN A 244 5.22 -15.52 21.14
C GLN A 244 4.49 -14.69 22.19
N MET A 245 5.22 -13.85 22.92
CA MET A 245 4.61 -12.88 23.85
C MET A 245 3.63 -11.95 23.13
N GLN A 246 3.97 -11.42 21.96
CA GLN A 246 3.03 -10.56 21.22
C GLN A 246 1.75 -11.30 20.82
N ALA A 247 1.86 -12.56 20.38
CA ALA A 247 0.73 -13.40 20.00
C ALA A 247 -0.22 -13.65 21.19
N GLU A 248 0.34 -13.92 22.36
CA GLU A 248 -0.40 -14.13 23.61
C GLU A 248 -1.05 -12.84 24.16
N HIS A 249 -0.66 -11.67 23.66
CA HIS A 249 -1.19 -10.38 24.12
C HIS A 249 -2.02 -9.64 23.06
N ILE A 250 -2.36 -10.28 21.94
CA ILE A 250 -3.12 -9.63 20.84
C ILE A 250 -4.47 -9.13 21.33
N CYS A 251 -5.19 -9.95 22.08
CA CYS A 251 -6.54 -9.67 22.54
C CYS A 251 -6.63 -10.09 24.01
N ALA A 252 -6.56 -9.11 24.91
CA ALA A 252 -6.62 -9.38 26.34
C ALA A 252 -7.85 -10.23 26.72
N PRO A 253 -9.08 -9.95 26.24
CA PRO A 253 -10.24 -10.79 26.56
C PRO A 253 -10.21 -12.22 25.99
N CYS A 254 -9.39 -12.52 24.97
CA CYS A 254 -9.30 -13.86 24.38
C CYS A 254 -8.10 -14.66 24.91
N MET A 255 -7.01 -13.98 25.27
CA MET A 255 -5.72 -14.62 25.55
C MET A 255 -5.29 -14.52 27.01
N TYR A 256 -5.79 -13.53 27.76
CA TYR A 256 -5.43 -13.34 29.17
C TYR A 256 -6.40 -14.12 30.08
N LYS A 257 -5.94 -15.26 30.60
CA LYS A 257 -6.73 -16.12 31.50
C LYS A 257 -6.52 -15.73 32.96
N LEU A 258 -7.61 -15.55 33.71
CA LEU A 258 -7.57 -15.23 35.13
C LEU A 258 -7.43 -16.48 36.01
N GLU A 259 -6.89 -16.30 37.22
CA GLU A 259 -6.94 -17.33 38.25
C GLU A 259 -8.39 -17.69 38.58
N ASN A 260 -8.73 -18.97 38.50
CA ASN A 260 -10.09 -19.51 38.68
C ASN A 260 -11.10 -19.14 37.59
N GLU A 261 -10.64 -18.69 36.40
CA GLU A 261 -11.53 -18.54 35.25
C GLU A 261 -12.03 -19.92 34.78
N VAL A 262 -13.33 -20.01 34.50
CA VAL A 262 -13.93 -21.24 33.96
C VAL A 262 -13.38 -21.49 32.55
N PRO A 263 -12.76 -22.66 32.27
CA PRO A 263 -12.26 -22.96 30.94
C PRO A 263 -13.39 -22.95 29.91
N LEU A 264 -13.27 -22.08 28.90
CA LEU A 264 -14.21 -22.02 27.78
C LEU A 264 -13.87 -23.08 26.72
N CYS A 265 -14.89 -23.77 26.19
CA CYS A 265 -14.79 -24.66 25.04
C CYS A 265 -15.90 -24.29 24.01
N PRO A 266 -15.54 -23.70 22.86
CA PRO A 266 -14.21 -23.28 22.43
C PRO A 266 -13.65 -22.12 23.27
N SER A 267 -12.32 -22.05 23.42
CA SER A 267 -11.63 -21.02 24.21
C SER A 267 -11.62 -19.65 23.55
N MET A 268 -11.76 -19.60 22.23
CA MET A 268 -11.80 -18.39 21.44
C MET A 268 -12.75 -18.58 20.26
N LEU A 269 -13.52 -17.53 19.96
CA LEU A 269 -14.27 -17.43 18.72
C LEU A 269 -13.50 -16.51 17.76
N ALA A 270 -13.23 -17.04 16.57
CA ALA A 270 -12.60 -16.30 15.49
C ALA A 270 -13.49 -16.37 14.23
N CYS A 271 -13.46 -15.30 13.44
CA CYS A 271 -13.95 -15.31 12.07
C CYS A 271 -12.77 -15.17 11.12
N MET A 272 -12.89 -15.78 9.94
CA MET A 272 -11.88 -15.70 8.90
C MET A 272 -12.57 -15.42 7.57
N ASP A 273 -11.95 -14.57 6.77
CA ASP A 273 -12.47 -14.19 5.46
C ASP A 273 -11.32 -13.91 4.49
N GLY A 274 -11.58 -14.15 3.21
CA GLY A 274 -10.67 -13.89 2.11
C GLY A 274 -11.27 -12.88 1.16
N ASN A 275 -10.55 -11.78 0.89
CA ASN A 275 -10.97 -10.82 -0.11
C ASN A 275 -10.14 -10.96 -1.40
N ASN A 276 -10.81 -11.11 -2.53
CA ASN A 276 -10.20 -11.15 -3.86
C ASN A 276 -9.82 -9.74 -4.32
N SER A 277 -8.68 -9.23 -3.84
CA SER A 277 -8.15 -7.92 -4.20
C SER A 277 -7.30 -7.88 -5.48
N LEU A 278 -7.07 -9.03 -6.14
CA LEU A 278 -6.38 -9.16 -7.44
C LEU A 278 -5.09 -8.32 -7.53
N LYS A 279 -4.18 -8.55 -6.58
CA LYS A 279 -3.10 -7.60 -6.24
C LYS A 279 -1.91 -7.67 -7.19
N LEU A 280 -1.58 -8.86 -7.71
CA LEU A 280 -0.36 -9.07 -8.49
C LEU A 280 -0.61 -10.01 -9.65
N ILE A 281 -0.39 -9.54 -10.88
CA ILE A 281 -0.45 -10.35 -12.10
C ILE A 281 0.73 -11.33 -12.10
N ASP A 282 0.48 -12.59 -12.47
CA ASP A 282 1.51 -13.62 -12.60
C ASP A 282 2.42 -13.31 -13.80
N ASP A 283 3.72 -13.55 -13.62
CA ASP A 283 4.75 -13.27 -14.63
C ASP A 283 4.53 -14.10 -15.91
N ALA A 284 3.82 -15.23 -15.83
CA ALA A 284 3.43 -16.01 -16.99
C ALA A 284 2.57 -15.21 -18.01
N PHE A 285 1.86 -14.18 -17.54
CA PHE A 285 0.96 -13.37 -18.37
C PHE A 285 1.45 -11.94 -18.60
N LYS A 286 2.47 -11.48 -17.87
CA LYS A 286 3.02 -10.13 -18.00
C LYS A 286 4.42 -10.17 -18.58
N PRO A 287 4.66 -9.61 -19.78
CA PRO A 287 6.02 -9.51 -20.31
C PRO A 287 6.87 -8.59 -19.43
N GLY A 288 8.09 -9.03 -19.12
CA GLY A 288 9.07 -8.28 -18.33
C GLY A 288 9.71 -9.11 -17.21
N GLN A 289 10.61 -8.48 -16.46
CA GLN A 289 11.21 -9.11 -15.28
C GLN A 289 10.36 -8.86 -14.03
N ARG A 290 10.12 -9.91 -13.25
CA ARG A 290 9.48 -9.81 -11.94
C ARG A 290 10.24 -8.83 -11.06
N ARG A 291 9.51 -7.87 -10.48
CA ARG A 291 10.07 -6.97 -9.47
C ARG A 291 9.90 -7.64 -8.12
N HIS A 292 11.01 -8.13 -7.56
CA HIS A 292 11.01 -8.64 -6.20
C HIS A 292 10.87 -7.47 -5.23
N ASP A 293 9.89 -7.55 -4.34
CA ASP A 293 9.78 -6.66 -3.20
C ASP A 293 10.59 -7.27 -2.05
N SER A 294 11.71 -6.63 -1.68
CA SER A 294 12.58 -7.10 -0.59
C SER A 294 12.17 -6.55 0.77
N ARG A 295 11.01 -5.90 0.89
CA ARG A 295 10.53 -5.33 2.14
C ARG A 295 9.87 -6.42 2.96
N GLU A 296 10.38 -6.63 4.16
CA GLU A 296 9.80 -7.55 5.14
C GLU A 296 8.92 -6.78 6.13
N LEU A 297 7.70 -7.29 6.36
CA LEU A 297 6.85 -6.80 7.43
C LEU A 297 7.26 -7.50 8.72
N ARG A 298 7.94 -6.77 9.62
CA ARG A 298 8.34 -7.27 10.94
C ARG A 298 7.16 -7.39 11.90
N THR A 299 6.16 -8.19 11.57
CA THR A 299 4.98 -8.43 12.41
C THR A 299 4.62 -9.91 12.41
N HIS A 300 4.38 -10.48 13.59
CA HIS A 300 3.90 -11.86 13.75
C HIS A 300 2.52 -12.10 13.12
N ARG A 301 1.81 -11.02 12.76
CA ARG A 301 0.47 -11.10 12.19
C ARG A 301 0.49 -11.41 10.70
N PHE A 302 1.59 -11.19 10.00
CA PHE A 302 1.67 -11.49 8.58
C PHE A 302 2.40 -12.82 8.42
N LEU A 303 1.71 -13.85 7.89
CA LEU A 303 2.31 -15.14 7.63
C LEU A 303 2.97 -15.11 6.25
N GLU A 304 4.25 -15.44 6.21
CA GLU A 304 5.00 -15.50 4.96
C GLU A 304 4.61 -16.74 4.13
N PRO A 305 4.76 -16.70 2.79
CA PRO A 305 4.41 -17.82 1.92
C PRO A 305 5.04 -19.15 2.34
N GLU A 306 6.32 -19.12 2.75
CA GLU A 306 7.06 -20.30 3.20
C GLU A 306 6.42 -20.94 4.43
N GLU A 307 5.82 -20.14 5.31
CA GLU A 307 5.14 -20.65 6.50
C GLU A 307 3.82 -21.33 6.18
N VAL A 308 3.08 -20.78 5.19
CA VAL A 308 1.78 -21.29 4.73
C VAL A 308 1.95 -22.53 3.86
N ASP A 309 2.97 -22.57 3.01
CA ASP A 309 3.24 -23.66 2.05
C ASP A 309 3.53 -25.00 2.72
N ARG A 310 3.88 -25.00 4.01
CA ARG A 310 3.99 -26.22 4.84
C ARG A 310 2.69 -27.03 4.89
N PHE A 311 1.54 -26.37 4.71
CA PHE A 311 0.20 -26.96 4.81
C PHE A 311 -0.47 -27.21 3.46
N LYS A 312 0.23 -26.98 2.33
CA LYS A 312 -0.37 -27.01 0.98
C LYS A 312 -1.02 -28.37 0.62
N ASP A 313 -0.47 -29.46 1.14
CA ASP A 313 -0.89 -30.82 0.82
C ASP A 313 -1.86 -31.41 1.86
N ASP A 314 -2.15 -30.68 2.95
CA ASP A 314 -2.89 -31.21 4.10
C ASP A 314 -4.31 -31.67 3.74
N VAL A 315 -5.01 -30.90 2.92
CA VAL A 315 -6.38 -31.23 2.49
C VAL A 315 -6.36 -32.48 1.61
N ALA A 316 -5.46 -32.55 0.63
CA ALA A 316 -5.32 -33.71 -0.25
C ALA A 316 -4.95 -34.97 0.55
N ASN A 317 -4.02 -34.83 1.50
CA ASN A 317 -3.60 -35.90 2.40
C ASN A 317 -4.75 -36.37 3.30
N ALA A 318 -5.52 -35.45 3.88
CA ALA A 318 -6.68 -35.77 4.73
C ALA A 318 -7.79 -36.46 3.93
N GLN A 319 -8.07 -35.99 2.70
CA GLN A 319 -9.03 -36.63 1.80
C GLN A 319 -8.58 -38.03 1.38
N ALA A 320 -7.31 -38.21 1.04
CA ALA A 320 -6.73 -39.51 0.72
C ALA A 320 -6.82 -40.48 1.91
N ALA A 321 -6.52 -40.00 3.12
CA ALA A 321 -6.64 -40.78 4.36
C ALA A 321 -8.09 -41.18 4.64
N ARG A 322 -9.07 -40.29 4.42
CA ARG A 322 -10.50 -40.59 4.52
C ARG A 322 -10.93 -41.66 3.50
N LYS A 323 -10.51 -41.53 2.24
CA LYS A 323 -10.78 -42.54 1.19
C LYS A 323 -10.17 -43.90 1.55
N ALA A 324 -8.96 -43.92 2.12
CA ALA A 324 -8.30 -45.15 2.56
C ALA A 324 -9.02 -45.82 3.75
N LYS A 325 -9.55 -45.05 4.71
CA LYS A 325 -10.35 -45.56 5.84
C LYS A 325 -11.74 -46.05 5.41
N GLY A 326 -12.41 -45.34 4.48
CA GLY A 326 -13.70 -45.76 3.92
C GLY A 326 -13.63 -47.11 3.19
N ARG A 327 -12.47 -47.42 2.58
CA ARG A 327 -12.23 -48.69 1.89
C ARG A 327 -11.94 -49.89 2.83
N LYS A 328 -11.75 -49.65 4.14
CA LYS A 328 -11.50 -50.69 5.16
C LYS A 328 -12.73 -51.07 6.00
N LYS A 329 -13.86 -50.35 5.92
CA LYS A 329 -15.13 -50.79 6.53
C LYS A 329 -15.87 -51.74 5.60
N GLY A 330 -15.31 -52.93 5.47
CA GLY A 330 -15.89 -54.07 4.76
C GLY A 330 -15.83 -55.35 5.58
N VAL A 331 -15.90 -55.28 6.92
CA VAL A 331 -16.34 -56.40 7.79
C VAL A 331 -16.98 -55.78 9.02
N SER A 332 -18.23 -56.16 9.26
CA SER A 332 -19.04 -55.84 10.41
C SER A 332 -18.36 -56.17 11.74
N ARG A 333 -18.16 -55.16 12.59
CA ARG A 333 -18.09 -55.34 14.04
C ARG A 333 -18.61 -54.07 14.71
N VAL A 334 -19.67 -54.24 15.49
CA VAL A 334 -20.25 -53.22 16.37
C VAL A 334 -19.18 -52.83 17.40
N PRO A 335 -18.79 -51.56 17.54
CA PRO A 335 -17.99 -51.12 18.67
C PRO A 335 -18.91 -50.64 19.80
N ASP A 336 -18.56 -51.06 21.02
CA ASP A 336 -19.12 -50.62 22.29
C ASP A 336 -19.29 -49.10 22.38
N LEU A 337 -20.46 -48.70 22.89
CA LEU A 337 -20.74 -47.40 23.46
C LEU A 337 -20.01 -47.32 24.81
N ASP A 338 -18.87 -46.64 24.90
CA ASP A 338 -18.39 -45.99 26.14
C ASP A 338 -17.10 -45.19 25.89
N THR A 339 -17.22 -44.08 25.17
CA THR A 339 -16.31 -42.92 25.32
C THR A 339 -17.09 -41.66 25.00
N PRO A 340 -17.40 -40.79 25.99
CA PRO A 340 -18.09 -39.54 25.76
C PRO A 340 -17.07 -38.46 25.38
N ASN A 341 -17.00 -38.08 24.11
CA ASN A 341 -16.43 -36.79 23.74
C ASN A 341 -16.85 -36.37 22.31
N ASP A 342 -18.00 -35.72 22.17
CA ASP A 342 -18.40 -34.99 20.96
C ASP A 342 -19.25 -33.73 21.30
N ASP A 343 -18.99 -33.09 22.44
CA ASP A 343 -19.63 -31.81 22.81
C ASP A 343 -18.91 -30.59 22.18
N ILE A 344 -18.73 -30.64 20.86
CA ILE A 344 -18.69 -29.42 20.05
C ILE A 344 -19.77 -29.58 18.98
N PRO A 345 -20.84 -28.77 18.97
CA PRO A 345 -21.93 -28.89 18.02
C PRO A 345 -21.50 -28.32 16.65
N TRP A 346 -20.47 -28.90 16.05
CA TRP A 346 -20.41 -28.95 14.60
C TRP A 346 -21.51 -29.90 14.21
N LEU A 347 -22.58 -29.38 13.59
CA LEU A 347 -23.63 -30.17 12.98
C LEU A 347 -22.99 -31.33 12.22
N ASN A 348 -23.00 -32.51 12.85
CA ASN A 348 -22.57 -33.72 12.22
C ASN A 348 -23.57 -33.90 11.09
N ILE A 349 -23.14 -33.66 9.85
CA ILE A 349 -24.01 -33.75 8.66
C ILE A 349 -24.70 -35.13 8.60
N ASN A 350 -24.18 -36.12 9.33
CA ASN A 350 -24.77 -37.45 9.45
C ASN A 350 -25.94 -37.56 10.45
N GLU A 351 -26.17 -36.56 11.31
CA GLU A 351 -27.22 -36.52 12.35
C GLU A 351 -28.37 -35.56 12.03
N VAL A 352 -28.29 -34.81 10.92
CA VAL A 352 -29.37 -33.95 10.44
C VAL A 352 -30.31 -34.71 9.52
N ASP A 353 -31.61 -34.49 9.72
CA ASP A 353 -32.70 -34.96 8.87
C ASP A 353 -32.39 -34.68 7.39
N ASP A 354 -32.83 -35.57 6.50
CA ASP A 354 -32.48 -35.53 5.08
C ASP A 354 -32.95 -34.23 4.40
N GLY A 355 -33.98 -33.57 4.95
CA GLY A 355 -34.39 -32.22 4.56
C GLY A 355 -33.36 -31.12 4.85
N LEU A 356 -32.66 -31.16 5.99
CA LEU A 356 -31.64 -30.14 6.32
C LEU A 356 -30.35 -30.34 5.53
N LYS A 357 -30.00 -31.59 5.20
CA LYS A 357 -28.88 -31.90 4.29
C LYS A 357 -29.14 -31.36 2.89
N GLU A 358 -30.36 -31.53 2.38
CA GLU A 358 -30.76 -30.93 1.10
C GLU A 358 -30.69 -29.41 1.13
N ASP A 359 -31.09 -28.76 2.23
CA ASP A 359 -31.07 -27.30 2.31
C ASP A 359 -29.66 -26.73 2.47
N VAL A 360 -28.76 -27.41 3.20
CA VAL A 360 -27.33 -27.09 3.23
C VAL A 360 -26.70 -27.30 1.85
N ASN A 361 -27.03 -28.39 1.15
CA ASN A 361 -26.56 -28.63 -0.21
C ASN A 361 -27.10 -27.58 -1.19
N LYS A 362 -28.37 -27.16 -1.08
CA LYS A 362 -28.93 -26.05 -1.87
C LYS A 362 -28.23 -24.73 -1.55
N CYS A 363 -27.87 -24.46 -0.30
CA CYS A 363 -27.07 -23.29 0.07
C CYS A 363 -25.65 -23.35 -0.50
N VAL A 364 -24.97 -24.50 -0.44
CA VAL A 364 -23.64 -24.71 -1.01
C VAL A 364 -23.68 -24.60 -2.54
N ASP A 365 -24.67 -25.19 -3.20
CA ASP A 365 -24.86 -25.14 -4.65
C ASP A 365 -25.25 -23.73 -5.14
N ARG A 366 -26.05 -22.99 -4.37
CA ARG A 366 -26.38 -21.58 -4.65
C ARG A 366 -25.18 -20.67 -4.42
N TRP A 367 -24.33 -20.96 -3.42
CA TRP A 367 -23.13 -20.18 -3.15
C TRP A 367 -22.03 -20.45 -4.19
N ARG A 368 -21.88 -21.70 -4.65
CA ARG A 368 -20.93 -22.08 -5.71
C ARG A 368 -21.18 -21.38 -7.06
N ASN A 369 -22.38 -20.84 -7.27
CA ASN A 369 -22.80 -20.22 -8.53
C ASN A 369 -22.83 -18.68 -8.54
N ALA A 370 -22.28 -18.00 -7.53
CA ALA A 370 -22.36 -16.53 -7.46
C ALA A 370 -21.38 -15.75 -8.38
N GLY A 371 -20.71 -16.40 -9.34
CA GLY A 371 -19.90 -15.71 -10.35
C GLY A 371 -19.82 -16.46 -11.67
N PRO A 372 -20.00 -15.81 -12.83
CA PRO A 372 -19.82 -16.46 -14.13
C PRO A 372 -18.40 -17.04 -14.22
N GLU A 373 -18.25 -18.23 -14.78
CA GLU A 373 -16.96 -18.95 -15.00
C GLU A 373 -15.86 -18.06 -15.62
N ALA A 374 -16.23 -17.04 -16.40
CA ALA A 374 -15.32 -16.03 -16.92
C ALA A 374 -14.56 -15.24 -15.81
N ARG A 375 -15.18 -15.02 -14.63
CA ARG A 375 -14.52 -14.41 -13.47
C ARG A 375 -13.50 -15.35 -12.83
N LYS A 376 -13.69 -16.68 -12.88
CA LYS A 376 -12.71 -17.65 -12.37
C LYS A 376 -11.42 -17.62 -13.20
N LYS A 377 -11.54 -17.61 -14.53
CA LYS A 377 -10.39 -17.45 -15.45
C LYS A 377 -9.68 -16.11 -15.31
N MET A 378 -10.39 -15.05 -14.91
CA MET A 378 -9.77 -13.74 -14.62
C MET A 378 -8.88 -13.79 -13.36
N VAL A 379 -9.20 -14.64 -12.37
CA VAL A 379 -8.40 -14.77 -11.13
C VAL A 379 -7.09 -15.54 -11.39
N GLU A 380 -7.07 -16.49 -12.33
CA GLU A 380 -5.86 -17.24 -12.73
C GLU A 380 -4.74 -16.34 -13.27
N LEU A 381 -5.08 -15.14 -13.76
CA LEU A 381 -4.12 -14.12 -14.19
C LEU A 381 -3.23 -13.65 -13.04
N PHE A 382 -3.69 -13.76 -11.78
CA PHE A 382 -3.05 -13.15 -10.63
C PHE A 382 -2.26 -14.18 -9.80
N ALA A 383 -0.96 -13.91 -9.61
CA ALA A 383 -0.12 -14.63 -8.67
C ALA A 383 -0.61 -14.42 -7.22
N ILE A 384 -1.00 -13.20 -6.87
CA ILE A 384 -1.65 -12.88 -5.58
C ILE A 384 -3.08 -12.44 -5.87
N SER A 385 -4.02 -13.35 -5.62
CA SER A 385 -5.45 -13.16 -5.90
C SER A 385 -6.16 -12.35 -4.82
N GLY A 386 -5.59 -12.25 -3.61
CA GLY A 386 -6.30 -11.67 -2.49
C GLY A 386 -5.49 -11.52 -1.21
N ILE A 387 -6.20 -11.21 -0.13
CA ILE A 387 -5.71 -11.28 1.26
C ILE A 387 -6.67 -12.16 2.06
N PHE A 388 -6.11 -13.02 2.90
CA PHE A 388 -6.84 -13.79 3.87
C PHE A 388 -6.57 -13.22 5.26
N ILE A 389 -7.61 -13.06 6.07
CA ILE A 389 -7.51 -12.47 7.40
C ILE A 389 -8.31 -13.29 8.41
N THR A 390 -7.78 -13.41 9.62
CA THR A 390 -8.49 -13.98 10.77
C THR A 390 -8.61 -12.94 11.86
N LEU A 391 -9.82 -12.76 12.39
CA LEU A 391 -10.15 -11.82 13.45
C LEU A 391 -10.73 -12.58 14.65
N CYS A 392 -10.43 -12.14 15.87
CA CYS A 392 -11.20 -12.59 17.03
C CYS A 392 -12.56 -11.87 17.08
N ARG A 393 -13.50 -12.39 17.89
CA ARG A 393 -14.82 -11.76 18.10
C ARG A 393 -14.77 -10.31 18.60
N HIS A 394 -13.65 -9.86 19.17
CA HIS A 394 -13.43 -8.49 19.65
C HIS A 394 -12.80 -7.57 18.58
N GLY A 395 -12.63 -8.07 17.34
CA GLY A 395 -12.15 -7.27 16.20
C GLY A 395 -10.63 -7.14 16.09
N HIS A 396 -9.84 -7.90 16.87
CA HIS A 396 -8.39 -7.92 16.72
C HIS A 396 -7.97 -8.86 15.59
N VAL A 397 -7.08 -8.36 14.73
CA VAL A 397 -6.39 -9.18 13.71
C VAL A 397 -5.45 -10.15 14.41
N LEU A 398 -5.73 -11.45 14.27
CA LEU A 398 -4.90 -12.52 14.79
C LEU A 398 -3.74 -12.78 13.83
N VAL A 399 -4.08 -13.15 12.60
CA VAL A 399 -3.14 -13.38 11.50
C VAL A 399 -3.75 -12.97 10.17
N MET A 400 -2.91 -12.67 9.20
CA MET A 400 -3.25 -12.36 7.82
C MET A 400 -2.16 -12.91 6.89
N CYS A 401 -2.51 -13.25 5.67
CA CYS A 401 -1.58 -13.68 4.64
C CYS A 401 -2.11 -13.33 3.25
N ASP A 402 -1.22 -13.32 2.25
CA ASP A 402 -1.64 -13.19 0.87
C ASP A 402 -2.26 -14.50 0.36
N MET A 403 -3.33 -14.38 -0.42
CA MET A 403 -3.90 -15.51 -1.14
C MET A 403 -3.11 -15.69 -2.44
N ILE A 404 -2.36 -16.78 -2.54
CA ILE A 404 -1.49 -17.07 -3.68
C ILE A 404 -2.17 -18.10 -4.57
N ARG A 405 -2.37 -17.76 -5.86
CA ARG A 405 -2.91 -18.68 -6.88
C ARG A 405 -4.15 -19.45 -6.44
N SER A 406 -5.12 -18.78 -5.83
CA SER A 406 -6.36 -19.41 -5.36
C SER A 406 -7.27 -19.82 -6.53
N GLY A 407 -6.97 -20.95 -7.17
CA GLY A 407 -7.98 -21.83 -7.75
C GLY A 407 -8.52 -22.74 -6.64
N GLU A 408 -9.81 -23.09 -6.66
CA GLU A 408 -10.33 -24.13 -5.76
C GLU A 408 -9.47 -25.40 -5.93
N LEU A 409 -8.88 -25.91 -4.83
CA LEU A 409 -8.18 -27.20 -4.79
C LEU A 409 -9.15 -28.37 -5.00
#